data_AF-A0A327KZZ5-F1
#
_entry.id   AF-A0A327KZZ5-F1
#
_cell.length_a   1.000
_cell.length_b   1.000
_cell.length_c   1.000
_cell.angle_alpha   90.00
_cell.angle_beta   90.00
_cell.angle_gamma   90.00
#
_symmetry.space_group_name_H-M   'P 1'
#
loop_
_entity.id
_entity.type
_entity.pdbx_description
1 polymer ?
#
loop_
_entity_poly.entity_id
_entity_poly.type
_entity_poly.pdbx_seq_one_letter_code
_entity_poly.pdbx_strand_id
1 'polypeptide(L)'
;MILSFSVPEMRPMIEAGLRQMRGEPGDVRVKRQTIRARGPIAERLLAWDPVGQTIPYDLSLWWKSRTAERAKLGDVPRAAVRVSPIEIWHTTVQDPGAPPRQILRIDGSRGWRAGDAMLFWSSRNRGAAFEAEVKADGFDTVAAFRDYFVPNPGDRFDGILYRW
;
A
#
# COMPACT_ATOMS: atom_id res chain seq x y z
N MET A 1 -6.27 17.26 -0.88
CA MET A 1 -6.29 16.40 -2.09
C MET A 1 -5.40 15.20 -1.85
N ILE A 2 -5.95 13.99 -1.65
CA ILE A 2 -5.17 12.74 -1.64
C ILE A 2 -5.85 11.70 -2.54
N LEU A 3 -5.45 11.76 -3.81
CA LEU A 3 -4.95 10.68 -4.65
C LEU A 3 -5.44 9.21 -4.45
N SER A 4 -5.91 8.59 -5.54
CA SER A 4 -5.92 7.14 -5.78
C SER A 4 -5.36 6.85 -7.17
N PHE A 5 -4.32 6.01 -7.27
CA PHE A 5 -3.91 5.41 -8.55
C PHE A 5 -4.43 3.99 -8.53
N SER A 6 -5.43 3.70 -9.33
CA SER A 6 -5.87 2.33 -9.47
C SER A 6 -6.46 2.12 -10.85
N VAL A 7 -6.26 0.91 -11.37
CA VAL A 7 -6.88 0.46 -12.62
C VAL A 7 -8.39 0.38 -12.42
N PRO A 8 -9.23 0.64 -13.45
CA PRO A 8 -10.69 0.73 -13.35
C PRO A 8 -11.38 -0.31 -12.45
N GLU A 9 -10.86 -1.53 -12.47
CA GLU A 9 -11.35 -2.69 -11.73
C GLU A 9 -11.28 -2.51 -10.21
N MET A 10 -10.42 -1.64 -9.70
CA MET A 10 -10.29 -1.37 -8.26
C MET A 10 -11.27 -0.31 -7.75
N ARG A 11 -11.94 0.45 -8.62
CA ARG A 11 -12.86 1.51 -8.19
C ARG A 11 -13.95 1.01 -7.25
N PRO A 12 -14.67 -0.10 -7.55
CA PRO A 12 -15.71 -0.61 -6.66
C PRO A 12 -15.16 -1.03 -5.28
N MET A 13 -13.94 -1.58 -5.22
CA MET A 13 -13.31 -1.99 -3.95
C MET A 13 -12.96 -0.80 -3.06
N ILE A 14 -12.58 0.34 -3.66
CA ILE A 14 -12.29 1.57 -2.92
C ILE A 14 -13.59 2.21 -2.41
N GLU A 15 -14.61 2.28 -3.26
CA GLU A 15 -15.93 2.79 -2.89
C GLU A 15 -16.54 1.95 -1.75
N ALA A 16 -16.44 0.62 -1.82
CA ALA A 16 -16.85 -0.27 -0.74
C ALA A 16 -16.05 -0.03 0.56
N GLY A 17 -14.74 0.21 0.46
CA GLY A 17 -13.90 0.57 1.61
C GLY A 17 -14.35 1.85 2.29
N LEU A 18 -14.71 2.88 1.52
CA LEU A 18 -15.26 4.14 2.06
C LEU A 18 -16.61 3.96 2.74
N ARG A 19 -17.52 3.18 2.15
CA ARG A 19 -18.82 2.86 2.75
C ARG A 19 -18.66 2.12 4.08
N GLN A 20 -17.78 1.12 4.10
CA GLN A 20 -17.53 0.34 5.32
C GLN A 20 -16.89 1.19 6.43
N MET A 21 -15.98 2.10 6.09
CA MET A 21 -15.43 3.07 7.04
C MET A 21 -16.52 3.94 7.69
N ARG A 22 -17.63 4.19 6.98
CA ARG A 22 -18.80 4.93 7.50
C ARG A 22 -19.78 4.05 8.28
N GLY A 23 -19.45 2.78 8.52
CA GLY A 23 -20.28 1.84 9.26
C GLY A 23 -21.35 1.13 8.42
N GLU A 24 -21.31 1.27 7.09
CA GLU A 24 -22.20 0.50 6.22
C GLU A 24 -21.78 -0.98 6.18
N PRO A 25 -22.73 -1.93 6.17
CA PRO A 25 -22.42 -3.34 6.02
C PRO A 25 -21.75 -3.62 4.67
N GLY A 26 -20.81 -4.56 4.67
CA GLY A 26 -20.03 -4.91 3.48
C GLY A 26 -19.85 -6.42 3.34
N ASP A 27 -20.32 -6.94 2.20
CA ASP A 27 -20.16 -8.29 1.68
C ASP A 27 -19.10 -8.39 0.57
N VAL A 28 -18.50 -7.25 0.21
CA VAL A 28 -17.53 -7.13 -0.90
C VAL A 28 -16.12 -6.94 -0.37
N ARG A 29 -15.12 -7.47 -1.10
CA ARG A 29 -13.70 -7.16 -0.89
C ARG A 29 -13.47 -5.64 -0.94
N VAL A 30 -12.74 -5.11 0.04
CA VAL A 30 -12.45 -3.68 0.16
C VAL A 30 -10.97 -3.37 -0.01
N LYS A 31 -10.66 -2.23 -0.64
CA LYS A 31 -9.33 -1.62 -0.68
C LYS A 31 -9.33 -0.40 0.25
N ARG A 32 -8.49 -0.46 1.28
CA ARG A 32 -8.39 0.54 2.36
C ARG A 32 -7.02 1.18 2.47
N GLN A 33 -6.17 0.92 1.50
CA GLN A 33 -4.81 1.43 1.52
C GLN A 33 -4.26 1.69 0.13
N THR A 34 -3.24 2.53 0.05
CA THR A 34 -2.49 2.79 -1.18
C THR A 34 -1.03 3.08 -0.87
N ILE A 35 -0.13 2.53 -1.70
CA ILE A 35 1.31 2.86 -1.66
C ILE A 35 1.62 3.96 -2.67
N ARG A 36 2.50 4.90 -2.29
CA ARG A 36 2.99 5.96 -3.16
C ARG A 36 4.47 6.18 -3.06
N ALA A 37 5.07 6.58 -4.18
CA ALA A 37 6.44 7.03 -4.21
C ALA A 37 6.60 8.24 -3.28
N ARG A 38 7.74 8.28 -2.60
CA ARG A 38 8.11 9.40 -1.75
C ARG A 38 8.33 10.66 -2.60
N GLY A 39 7.92 11.81 -2.07
CA GLY A 39 7.93 13.10 -2.77
C GLY A 39 7.42 14.24 -1.88
N PRO A 40 7.33 15.48 -2.36
CA PRO A 40 7.08 16.65 -1.50
C PRO A 40 5.79 16.56 -0.67
N ILE A 41 4.71 16.01 -1.23
CA ILE A 41 3.45 15.79 -0.51
C ILE A 41 3.62 14.69 0.54
N ALA A 42 4.34 13.62 0.21
CA ALA A 42 4.62 12.52 1.13
C ALA A 42 5.44 13.01 2.35
N GLU A 43 6.50 13.80 2.12
CA GLU A 43 7.31 14.38 3.20
C GLU A 43 6.47 15.25 4.13
N ARG A 44 5.59 16.08 3.57
CA ARG A 44 4.70 16.92 4.38
C ARG A 44 3.82 16.05 5.26
N LEU A 45 3.23 14.98 4.72
CA LEU A 45 2.34 14.10 5.48
C LEU A 45 3.10 13.32 6.55
N LEU A 46 4.32 12.85 6.27
CA LEU A 46 5.19 12.21 7.26
C LEU A 46 5.68 13.17 8.34
N ALA A 47 5.90 14.45 8.02
CA ALA A 47 6.29 15.45 9.02
C ALA A 47 5.15 15.72 10.01
N TRP A 48 3.90 15.66 9.56
CA TRP A 48 2.73 15.75 10.43
C TRP A 48 2.46 14.44 11.18
N ASP A 49 2.71 13.32 10.51
CA ASP A 49 2.36 12.00 11.00
C ASP A 49 3.48 10.96 10.78
N PRO A 50 4.59 11.04 11.52
CA PRO A 50 5.74 10.16 11.30
C PRO A 50 5.49 8.71 11.75
N VAL A 51 4.46 8.48 12.56
CA VAL A 51 4.16 7.19 13.22
C VAL A 51 2.73 6.70 12.97
N GLY A 52 1.96 7.33 12.09
CA GLY A 52 0.59 6.92 11.79
C GLY A 52 -0.37 7.15 12.97
N GLN A 53 -0.50 8.37 13.46
CA GLN A 53 -1.36 8.75 14.58
C GLN A 53 -2.07 10.08 14.36
N THR A 54 -1.49 11.05 13.62
CA THR A 54 -2.02 12.42 13.60
C THR A 54 -1.81 13.14 12.28
N ILE A 55 -2.78 13.08 11.35
CA ILE A 55 -2.89 14.11 10.32
C ILE A 55 -3.86 15.22 10.78
N PRO A 56 -3.60 16.51 10.51
CA PRO A 56 -4.40 17.59 11.09
C PRO A 56 -5.70 17.88 10.34
N TYR A 57 -5.92 17.30 9.17
CA TYR A 57 -7.05 17.60 8.28
C TYR A 57 -7.63 16.35 7.63
N ASP A 58 -8.92 16.39 7.35
CA ASP A 58 -9.59 15.35 6.58
C ASP A 58 -9.04 15.30 5.16
N LEU A 59 -9.04 14.11 4.57
CA LEU A 59 -8.50 13.88 3.24
C LEU A 59 -9.61 13.59 2.24
N SER A 60 -9.70 14.37 1.17
CA SER A 60 -10.50 13.97 0.02
C SER A 60 -9.81 12.85 -0.78
N LEU A 61 -10.47 11.71 -0.91
CA LEU A 61 -10.08 10.60 -1.76
C LEU A 61 -10.58 10.83 -3.18
N TRP A 62 -9.64 10.83 -4.13
CA TRP A 62 -9.92 11.05 -5.55
C TRP A 62 -9.55 9.81 -6.35
N TRP A 63 -10.48 9.31 -7.15
CA TRP A 63 -10.19 8.38 -8.23
C TRP A 63 -9.35 9.06 -9.30
N LYS A 64 -8.20 8.47 -9.64
CA LYS A 64 -7.38 8.84 -10.79
C LYS A 64 -6.90 7.55 -11.45
N SER A 65 -7.62 7.12 -12.49
CA SER A 65 -7.15 6.01 -13.32
C SER A 65 -5.96 6.47 -14.18
N ARG A 66 -5.32 5.51 -14.86
CA ARG A 66 -4.40 5.82 -15.97
C ARG A 66 -5.14 6.40 -17.21
N THR A 67 -6.47 6.55 -17.16
CA THR A 67 -7.30 7.17 -18.20
C THR A 67 -7.71 8.61 -17.80
N ALA A 68 -8.50 9.29 -18.63
CA ALA A 68 -8.91 10.69 -18.36
C ALA A 68 -9.88 10.84 -17.17
N GLU A 69 -10.40 9.74 -16.62
CA GLU A 69 -11.40 9.76 -15.57
C GLU A 69 -10.81 10.21 -14.23
N ARG A 70 -11.40 11.30 -13.70
CA ARG A 70 -11.12 11.79 -12.36
C ARG A 70 -12.44 12.04 -11.65
N ALA A 71 -12.60 11.45 -10.47
CA ALA A 71 -13.80 11.62 -9.66
C ALA A 71 -13.43 11.74 -8.18
N LYS A 72 -14.08 12.65 -7.45
CA LYS A 72 -14.00 12.65 -5.99
C LYS A 72 -14.86 11.49 -5.48
N LEU A 73 -14.26 10.54 -4.78
CA LEU A 73 -14.98 9.38 -4.23
C LEU A 73 -15.55 9.67 -2.84
N GLY A 74 -14.92 10.58 -2.09
CA GLY A 74 -15.41 10.98 -0.78
C GLY A 74 -14.32 11.63 0.06
N ASP A 75 -14.65 11.92 1.31
CA ASP A 75 -13.70 12.39 2.31
C ASP A 75 -13.45 11.29 3.35
N VAL A 76 -12.20 11.22 3.81
CA VAL A 76 -11.68 10.29 4.81
C VAL A 76 -11.37 11.12 6.07
N PRO A 77 -12.04 10.85 7.20
CA PRO A 77 -11.79 11.57 8.44
C PRO A 77 -10.34 11.43 8.88
N ARG A 78 -9.73 12.51 9.33
CA ARG A 78 -8.33 12.54 9.80
C ARG A 78 -8.01 11.48 10.85
N ALA A 79 -8.99 11.16 11.70
CA ALA A 79 -8.85 10.16 12.76
C ALA A 79 -8.70 8.73 12.23
N ALA A 80 -9.24 8.44 11.03
CA ALA A 80 -9.12 7.13 10.38
C ALA A 80 -7.82 6.97 9.60
N VAL A 81 -7.16 8.06 9.25
CA VAL A 81 -5.99 8.03 8.36
C VAL A 81 -4.73 7.65 9.11
N ARG A 82 -3.94 6.78 8.49
CA ARG A 82 -2.61 6.40 8.93
C ARG A 82 -1.64 6.55 7.76
N VAL A 83 -0.51 7.21 8.00
CA VAL A 83 0.59 7.30 7.03
C VAL A 83 1.82 6.66 7.64
N SER A 84 2.51 5.84 6.86
CA SER A 84 3.74 5.19 7.30
C SER A 84 4.78 5.23 6.19
N PRO A 85 6.03 5.61 6.48
CA PRO A 85 7.12 5.41 5.54
C PRO A 85 7.33 3.92 5.37
N ILE A 86 7.48 3.50 4.12
CA ILE A 86 7.78 2.12 3.77
C ILE A 86 8.90 2.06 2.75
N GLU A 87 9.55 0.92 2.70
CA GLU A 87 10.62 0.63 1.77
C GLU A 87 10.42 -0.77 1.21
N ILE A 88 10.35 -0.89 -0.11
CA ILE A 88 10.14 -2.16 -0.80
C ILE A 88 11.43 -2.54 -1.50
N TRP A 89 11.90 -3.76 -1.26
CA TRP A 89 13.11 -4.32 -1.86
C TRP A 89 12.75 -5.54 -2.68
N HIS A 90 13.34 -5.63 -3.87
CA HIS A 90 13.34 -6.84 -4.67
C HIS A 90 14.77 -7.30 -4.89
N THR A 91 15.08 -8.54 -4.51
CA THR A 91 16.42 -9.09 -4.72
C THR A 91 16.37 -10.57 -5.09
N THR A 92 17.49 -11.09 -5.59
CA THR A 92 17.70 -12.51 -5.83
C THR A 92 18.77 -13.02 -4.88
N VAL A 93 18.48 -14.11 -4.17
CA VAL A 93 19.42 -14.78 -3.27
C VAL A 93 19.77 -16.15 -3.81
N GLN A 94 21.05 -16.48 -3.76
CA GLN A 94 21.58 -17.79 -4.11
C GLN A 94 22.13 -18.45 -2.85
N ASP A 95 21.37 -19.39 -2.30
CA ASP A 95 21.82 -20.21 -1.18
C ASP A 95 22.77 -21.32 -1.72
N PRO A 96 23.85 -21.68 -1.00
CA PRO A 96 24.73 -22.76 -1.43
C PRO A 96 23.95 -24.07 -1.70
N GLY A 97 24.17 -24.65 -2.88
CA GLY A 97 23.52 -25.91 -3.27
C GLY A 97 22.04 -25.81 -3.68
N ALA A 98 21.47 -24.60 -3.78
CA ALA A 98 20.10 -24.40 -4.24
C ALA A 98 20.03 -23.44 -5.45
N PRO A 99 19.00 -23.56 -6.30
CA PRO A 99 18.81 -22.59 -7.38
C PRO A 99 18.54 -21.19 -6.80
N PRO A 100 18.82 -20.11 -7.54
CA PRO A 100 18.48 -18.75 -7.11
C PRO A 100 16.98 -18.60 -6.81
N ARG A 101 16.64 -17.73 -5.86
CA ARG A 101 15.25 -17.40 -5.54
C ARG A 101 15.04 -15.89 -5.42
N GLN A 102 13.87 -15.44 -5.87
CA GLN A 102 13.45 -14.06 -5.68
C GLN A 102 12.94 -13.86 -4.27
N ILE A 103 13.26 -12.71 -3.71
CA ILE A 103 12.83 -12.24 -2.41
C ILE A 103 12.26 -10.84 -2.57
N LEU A 104 11.13 -10.61 -1.90
CA LEU A 104 10.56 -9.30 -1.70
C LEU A 104 10.48 -9.01 -0.21
N ARG A 105 10.83 -7.79 0.17
CA ARG A 105 10.75 -7.32 1.55
C ARG A 105 10.09 -5.96 1.57
N ILE A 106 9.15 -5.75 2.51
CA ILE A 106 8.59 -4.43 2.80
C ILE A 106 8.94 -4.09 4.22
N ASP A 107 9.77 -3.07 4.41
CA ASP A 107 10.02 -2.48 5.72
C ASP A 107 9.08 -1.30 5.93
N GLY A 108 8.68 -1.06 7.17
CA GLY A 108 8.02 0.19 7.52
C GLY A 108 8.33 0.62 8.94
N SER A 109 7.67 1.69 9.39
CA SER A 109 7.88 2.22 10.74
C SER A 109 7.22 1.37 11.82
N ARG A 110 7.75 1.47 13.04
CA ARG A 110 7.13 0.88 14.23
C ARG A 110 5.73 1.47 14.41
N GLY A 111 4.73 0.61 14.62
CA GLY A 111 3.33 1.03 14.78
C GLY A 111 2.49 0.97 13.49
N TRP A 112 3.12 0.82 12.32
CA TRP A 112 2.39 0.56 11.07
C TRP A 112 1.58 -0.76 11.14
N ARG A 113 2.13 -1.77 11.80
CA ARG A 113 1.47 -3.06 12.06
C ARG A 113 1.85 -3.61 13.43
N ALA A 114 1.09 -4.58 13.91
CA ALA A 114 1.44 -5.37 15.08
C ALA A 114 2.65 -6.29 14.78
N GLY A 115 3.61 -6.35 15.70
CA GLY A 115 4.84 -7.14 15.56
C GLY A 115 5.98 -6.40 14.85
N ASP A 116 6.92 -7.15 14.28
CA ASP A 116 8.10 -6.58 13.63
C ASP A 116 7.72 -5.85 12.35
N ALA A 117 8.23 -4.64 12.14
CA ALA A 117 7.86 -3.77 11.03
C ALA A 117 8.50 -4.19 9.68
N MET A 118 8.43 -5.48 9.35
CA MET A 118 9.01 -6.07 8.14
C MET A 118 8.13 -7.22 7.61
N LEU A 119 7.64 -7.12 6.37
CA LEU A 119 7.00 -8.20 5.62
C LEU A 119 8.05 -8.85 4.71
N PHE A 120 7.99 -10.18 4.61
CA PHE A 120 8.88 -10.95 3.75
C PHE A 120 8.08 -11.92 2.88
N TRP A 121 8.49 -12.00 1.62
CA TRP A 121 8.03 -12.99 0.65
C TRP A 121 9.23 -13.55 -0.10
N SER A 122 9.17 -14.83 -0.47
CA SER A 122 10.09 -15.40 -1.46
C SER A 122 9.36 -16.36 -2.39
N SER A 123 9.93 -16.63 -3.56
CA SER A 123 9.35 -17.60 -4.50
C SER A 123 9.20 -19.03 -3.93
N ARG A 124 9.81 -19.32 -2.79
CA ARG A 124 9.69 -20.60 -2.05
C ARG A 124 8.85 -20.52 -0.78
N ASN A 125 8.61 -19.32 -0.25
CA ASN A 125 7.82 -19.09 0.95
C ASN A 125 6.89 -17.92 0.69
N ARG A 126 5.61 -18.25 0.53
CA ARG A 126 4.54 -17.32 0.15
C ARG A 126 4.26 -16.23 1.16
N GLY A 127 4.74 -16.30 2.41
CA GLY A 127 4.63 -15.21 3.38
C GLY A 127 3.21 -14.61 3.48
N ALA A 128 2.27 -15.33 4.11
CA ALA A 128 0.85 -14.99 4.09
C ALA A 128 0.53 -13.52 4.47
N ALA A 129 1.28 -12.94 5.41
CA ALA A 129 1.14 -11.52 5.78
C ALA A 129 1.52 -10.58 4.62
N PHE A 130 2.55 -10.90 3.85
CA PHE A 130 2.95 -10.13 2.67
C PHE A 130 1.86 -10.19 1.60
N GLU A 131 1.35 -11.39 1.30
CA GLU A 131 0.25 -11.56 0.35
C GLU A 131 -1.02 -10.84 0.78
N ALA A 132 -1.33 -10.81 2.08
CA ALA A 132 -2.45 -10.04 2.62
C ALA A 132 -2.24 -8.54 2.39
N GLU A 133 -1.03 -8.02 2.60
CA GLU A 133 -0.70 -6.61 2.36
C GLU A 133 -0.81 -6.25 0.88
N VAL A 134 -0.30 -7.10 -0.02
CA VAL A 134 -0.43 -6.97 -1.47
C VAL A 134 -1.90 -6.92 -1.90
N LYS A 135 -2.72 -7.82 -1.34
CA LYS A 135 -4.17 -7.86 -1.61
C LYS A 135 -4.89 -6.64 -1.07
N ALA A 136 -4.50 -6.12 0.09
CA ALA A 136 -5.04 -4.89 0.67
C ALA A 136 -4.66 -3.67 -0.18
N ASP A 137 -3.48 -3.69 -0.83
CA ASP A 137 -3.11 -2.72 -1.86
C ASP A 137 -3.76 -3.01 -3.23
N GLY A 138 -4.73 -3.93 -3.31
CA GLY A 138 -5.59 -4.13 -4.47
C GLY A 138 -5.02 -5.05 -5.55
N PHE A 139 -3.80 -5.55 -5.39
CA PHE A 139 -3.19 -6.46 -6.37
C PHE A 139 -3.69 -7.89 -6.14
N ASP A 140 -3.87 -8.65 -7.22
CA ASP A 140 -4.30 -10.04 -7.14
C ASP A 140 -3.14 -11.02 -6.95
N THR A 141 -1.93 -10.61 -7.34
CA THR A 141 -0.71 -11.43 -7.21
C THR A 141 0.47 -10.61 -6.74
N VAL A 142 1.42 -11.27 -6.06
CA VAL A 142 2.70 -10.68 -5.68
C VAL A 142 3.53 -10.30 -6.92
N ALA A 143 3.40 -11.02 -8.03
CA ALA A 143 4.05 -10.69 -9.28
C ALA A 143 3.57 -9.34 -9.85
N ALA A 144 2.25 -9.12 -9.90
CA ALA A 144 1.70 -7.85 -10.36
C ALA A 144 2.11 -6.67 -9.47
N PHE A 145 2.18 -6.90 -8.15
CA PHE A 145 2.69 -5.91 -7.19
C PHE A 145 4.17 -5.59 -7.42
N ARG A 146 5.01 -6.62 -7.55
CA ARG A 146 6.44 -6.49 -7.86
C ARG A 146 6.65 -5.70 -9.14
N ASP A 147 5.98 -6.09 -10.23
CA ASP A 147 6.17 -5.50 -11.56
C ASP A 147 5.76 -4.02 -11.59
N TYR A 148 4.89 -3.59 -10.67
CA TYR A 148 4.47 -2.21 -10.56
C TYR A 148 5.43 -1.34 -9.75
N PHE A 149 5.98 -1.83 -8.63
CA PHE A 149 6.75 -1.02 -7.68
C PHE A 149 8.26 -1.27 -7.72
N VAL A 150 8.72 -2.51 -7.98
CA VAL A 150 10.13 -2.93 -7.95
C VAL A 150 10.39 -4.03 -9.00
N PRO A 151 10.29 -3.72 -10.31
CA PRO A 151 10.28 -4.73 -11.37
C PRO A 151 11.62 -5.47 -11.50
N ASN A 152 12.77 -4.81 -11.32
CA ASN A 152 14.07 -5.44 -11.51
C ASN A 152 14.68 -5.90 -10.18
N PRO A 153 15.38 -7.05 -10.15
CA PRO A 153 16.20 -7.43 -9.01
C PRO A 153 17.27 -6.37 -8.72
N GLY A 154 17.40 -5.97 -7.45
CA GLY A 154 18.27 -4.89 -7.00
C GLY A 154 17.55 -3.55 -6.86
N ASP A 155 16.33 -3.41 -7.40
CA ASP A 155 15.55 -2.19 -7.27
C ASP A 155 15.05 -2.01 -5.83
N ARG A 156 14.98 -0.74 -5.45
CA ARG A 156 14.40 -0.27 -4.18
C ARG A 156 13.35 0.78 -4.47
N PHE A 157 12.24 0.69 -3.77
CA PHE A 157 11.17 1.68 -3.81
C PHE A 157 10.95 2.29 -2.43
N ASP A 158 11.29 3.57 -2.31
CA ASP A 158 10.99 4.36 -1.13
C ASP A 158 9.61 5.00 -1.29
N GLY A 159 8.73 4.70 -0.34
CA GLY A 159 7.35 5.11 -0.44
C GLY A 159 6.71 5.45 0.89
N ILE A 160 5.44 5.76 0.79
CA ILE A 160 4.56 5.87 1.93
C ILE A 160 3.32 5.02 1.69
N LEU A 161 2.93 4.33 2.74
CA LEU A 161 1.66 3.63 2.80
C LEU A 161 0.64 4.52 3.48
N TYR A 162 -0.49 4.67 2.81
CA TYR A 162 -1.69 5.31 3.31
C TYR A 162 -2.72 4.26 3.66
N ARG A 163 -3.34 4.32 4.85
CA ARG A 163 -4.45 3.43 5.25
C ARG A 163 -5.61 4.22 5.85
N TRP A 164 -6.84 3.73 5.70
CA TRP A 164 -8.07 4.30 6.29
C TRP A 164 -9.15 3.25 6.57
#